data_AF-A0A383VN62-F1
#
_entry.id   AF-A0A383VN62-F1
#
_cell.length_a   1.000
_cell.length_b   1.000
_cell.length_c   1.000
_cell.angle_alpha   90.00
_cell.angle_beta   90.00
_cell.angle_gamma   90.00
#
_symmetry.space_group_name_H-M   'P 1'
#
loop_
_entity.id
_entity.type
_entity.pdbx_description
1 polymer ?
#
loop_
_entity_poly.entity_id
_entity_poly.type
_entity_poly.pdbx_seq_one_letter_code
_entity_poly.pdbx_strand_id
1 'polypeptide(L)'
;MTSSSCCCTNSNSSDCSNSSSSPGSRSSASVSAMEMQQTTSGLQETIGKESAGLVKLLQPLITAPDLACLEECASAVDVVKSFFKEAEISPGSDSNSNGKSKQAILEELVCQHGMFKLLVQATGRALQLMLKATSKEKSKRRLLRAFMQQQMLLPTFAGAWKSCTSDMAPAKAAAMKQSVLQQLQETDFLQTSLAACERDTAWLEQQLLLQHTRQQRQHQQQQPGAKKQAAKKQRQAAGSLTAAQADAAACIRIDSYLSTFPALADCCGDELLTGPLAPHMQLCVRLAWAVLRCDDTSGSSSSSRTCSTAEQYARVAMTIAAGQVLSMMERLVNLLTSGFKHKQEFPKLADGAASSAMYRLLLVNLALYCMAVQENVAARSSGQKAMPEQHHRLLLQELGVEWLAHSEVRKHASASVTGIAAAAVALRHHMNAAAAAAAAAAAAARAVDGSSSSSSSTSVLSPSSPTASGGSSSCSALEEAAMLTLSHPAAAAR
;
A
#
# COMPACT_ATOMS: atom_id res chain seq x y z
N MET A 1 25.35 8.40 -45.25
CA MET A 1 26.58 8.87 -44.58
C MET A 1 27.28 7.64 -44.00
N THR A 2 28.53 7.51 -44.39
CA THR A 2 29.40 6.33 -44.38
C THR A 2 29.93 5.96 -42.99
N SER A 3 30.04 4.64 -42.77
CA SER A 3 31.14 3.90 -42.14
C SER A 3 31.69 4.33 -40.77
N SER A 4 31.73 3.39 -39.81
CA SER A 4 32.94 2.57 -39.63
C SER A 4 32.79 1.54 -38.50
N SER A 5 33.09 0.29 -38.86
CA SER A 5 33.39 -0.86 -38.01
C SER A 5 34.90 -0.89 -37.73
N CYS A 6 35.30 -1.25 -36.52
CA CYS A 6 36.66 -1.75 -36.25
C CYS A 6 36.61 -2.85 -35.19
N CYS A 7 36.82 -4.09 -35.63
CA CYS A 7 37.41 -5.16 -34.85
C CYS A 7 38.94 -5.01 -34.85
N CYS A 8 39.59 -5.28 -33.72
CA CYS A 8 40.98 -5.76 -33.69
C CYS A 8 41.17 -6.70 -32.50
N THR A 9 41.34 -7.98 -32.81
CA THR A 9 42.07 -8.98 -32.02
C THR A 9 43.57 -8.72 -32.11
N ASN A 10 44.34 -8.95 -31.04
CA ASN A 10 45.69 -9.50 -31.22
C ASN A 10 46.18 -10.27 -29.99
N SER A 11 46.78 -11.43 -30.29
CA SER A 11 47.46 -12.35 -29.38
C SER A 11 48.99 -12.20 -29.51
N ASN A 12 49.70 -12.85 -28.58
CA ASN A 12 51.12 -13.21 -28.50
C ASN A 12 51.91 -12.45 -27.42
N SER A 13 52.34 -13.13 -26.35
CA SER A 13 53.40 -14.17 -26.28
C SER A 13 54.78 -13.57 -26.52
N SER A 14 55.61 -13.50 -25.48
CA SER A 14 56.86 -14.27 -25.38
C SER A 14 57.63 -13.96 -24.09
N ASP A 15 58.26 -15.03 -23.61
CA ASP A 15 59.09 -15.20 -22.42
C ASP A 15 60.33 -14.30 -22.34
N CYS A 16 60.90 -14.14 -21.13
CA CYS A 16 62.21 -14.71 -20.78
C CYS A 16 62.73 -14.22 -19.40
N SER A 17 63.03 -15.21 -18.55
CA SER A 17 64.32 -15.38 -17.86
C SER A 17 64.63 -14.62 -16.54
N ASN A 18 64.58 -15.42 -15.48
CA ASN A 18 65.71 -15.82 -14.61
C ASN A 18 66.11 -15.03 -13.35
N SER A 19 66.00 -15.77 -12.23
CA SER A 19 66.95 -15.91 -11.10
C SER A 19 67.37 -14.70 -10.24
N SER A 20 66.93 -14.73 -8.98
CA SER A 20 67.87 -14.70 -7.84
C SER A 20 67.17 -15.15 -6.55
N SER A 21 67.72 -16.20 -5.96
CA SER A 21 67.48 -16.70 -4.61
C SER A 21 67.88 -15.70 -3.51
N SER A 22 67.04 -15.57 -2.49
CA SER A 22 67.45 -15.15 -1.14
C SER A 22 66.50 -15.75 -0.10
N PRO A 23 66.98 -16.55 0.85
CA PRO A 23 66.18 -17.05 1.95
C PRO A 23 66.31 -16.08 3.13
N GLY A 24 65.21 -15.52 3.61
CA GLY A 24 65.26 -14.69 4.81
C GLY A 24 63.90 -14.14 5.22
N SER A 25 63.53 -14.38 6.48
CA SER A 25 62.43 -13.75 7.21
C SER A 25 61.02 -14.31 6.98
N ARG A 26 60.82 -15.59 7.32
CA ARG A 26 59.55 -16.10 7.86
C ARG A 26 59.53 -15.85 9.38
N SER A 27 58.91 -14.76 9.84
CA SER A 27 58.37 -14.62 11.22
C SER A 27 57.60 -13.30 11.39
N SER A 28 56.57 -13.09 10.57
CA SER A 28 55.61 -11.98 10.78
C SER A 28 54.21 -12.25 10.21
N ALA A 29 53.95 -13.41 9.61
CA ALA A 29 52.63 -13.79 9.10
C ALA A 29 51.74 -14.52 10.14
N SER A 30 52.31 -15.04 11.24
CA SER A 30 51.53 -15.75 12.27
C SER A 30 50.87 -14.80 13.27
N VAL A 31 51.38 -13.58 13.45
CA VAL A 31 50.81 -12.58 14.36
C VAL A 31 49.53 -11.98 13.75
N SER A 32 49.53 -11.62 12.46
CA SER A 32 48.32 -11.07 11.81
C SER A 32 47.17 -12.06 11.63
N ALA A 33 47.45 -13.37 11.47
CA ALA A 33 46.40 -14.38 11.40
C ALA A 33 45.74 -14.64 12.76
N MET A 34 46.51 -14.56 13.84
CA MET A 34 46.01 -14.74 15.21
C MET A 34 45.22 -13.50 15.70
N GLU A 35 45.63 -12.29 15.28
CA GLU A 35 44.91 -11.03 15.56
C GLU A 35 43.59 -10.92 14.76
N MET A 36 43.54 -11.45 13.52
CA MET A 36 42.28 -11.60 12.76
C MET A 36 41.31 -12.63 13.38
N GLN A 37 41.81 -13.69 14.03
CA GLN A 37 40.95 -14.68 14.70
C GLN A 37 40.38 -14.15 16.03
N GLN A 38 41.11 -13.31 16.76
CA GLN A 38 40.60 -12.70 17.99
C GLN A 38 39.54 -11.62 17.72
N THR A 39 39.72 -10.83 16.65
CA THR A 39 38.74 -9.79 16.26
C THR A 39 37.43 -10.38 15.73
N THR A 40 37.47 -11.52 15.04
CA THR A 40 36.24 -12.20 14.57
C THR A 40 35.46 -12.86 15.71
N SER A 41 36.14 -13.42 16.71
CA SER A 41 35.50 -14.01 17.91
C SER A 41 34.73 -12.98 18.74
N GLY A 42 35.34 -11.81 19.02
CA GLY A 42 34.68 -10.74 19.78
C GLY A 42 33.47 -10.13 19.07
N LEU A 43 33.52 -10.06 17.74
CA LEU A 43 32.39 -9.59 16.93
C LEU A 43 31.22 -10.58 16.98
N GLN A 44 31.47 -11.88 16.86
CA GLN A 44 30.43 -12.91 16.99
C GLN A 44 29.76 -12.91 18.38
N GLU A 45 30.54 -12.74 19.45
CA GLU A 45 29.97 -12.66 20.81
C GLU A 45 29.06 -11.42 20.98
N THR A 46 29.45 -10.29 20.38
CA THR A 46 28.65 -9.05 20.41
C THR A 46 27.35 -9.22 19.64
N ILE A 47 27.42 -9.80 18.44
CA ILE A 47 26.23 -10.10 17.62
C ILE A 47 25.26 -11.00 18.40
N GLY A 48 25.76 -12.09 18.99
CA GLY A 48 24.95 -13.03 19.77
C GLY A 48 24.30 -12.42 21.01
N LYS A 49 24.99 -11.48 21.69
CA LYS A 49 24.43 -10.76 22.84
C LYS A 49 23.33 -9.78 22.43
N GLU A 50 23.54 -9.02 21.36
CA GLU A 50 22.54 -8.07 20.84
C GLU A 50 21.32 -8.79 20.26
N SER A 51 21.52 -9.86 19.49
CA SER A 51 20.46 -10.68 18.91
C SER A 51 19.57 -11.29 19.99
N ALA A 52 20.16 -11.90 21.01
CA ALA A 52 19.43 -12.43 22.17
C ALA A 52 18.71 -11.34 22.98
N GLY A 53 19.29 -10.13 23.09
CA GLY A 53 18.66 -8.98 23.72
C GLY A 53 17.37 -8.56 23.03
N LEU A 54 17.39 -8.46 21.69
CA LEU A 54 16.23 -8.10 20.89
C LEU A 54 15.11 -9.15 20.96
N VAL A 55 15.47 -10.44 20.94
CA VAL A 55 14.49 -11.53 21.12
C VAL A 55 13.80 -11.44 22.48
N LYS A 56 14.55 -11.18 23.56
CA LYS A 56 13.98 -11.00 24.91
C LYS A 56 13.02 -9.82 24.99
N LEU A 57 13.25 -8.74 24.25
CA LEU A 57 12.36 -7.58 24.21
C LEU A 57 11.02 -7.88 23.51
N LEU A 58 10.97 -8.84 22.58
CA LEU A 58 9.73 -9.23 21.90
C LEU A 58 8.88 -10.22 22.70
N GLN A 59 9.49 -11.02 23.57
CA GLN A 59 8.77 -12.06 24.32
C GLN A 59 7.55 -11.52 25.09
N PRO A 60 7.63 -10.40 25.84
CA PRO A 60 6.48 -9.83 26.52
C PRO A 60 5.34 -9.42 25.59
N LEU A 61 5.66 -8.94 24.37
CA LEU A 61 4.67 -8.52 23.37
C LEU A 61 3.89 -9.71 22.80
N ILE A 62 4.56 -10.86 22.65
CA ILE A 62 3.96 -12.11 22.17
C ILE A 62 3.02 -12.70 23.22
N THR A 63 3.41 -12.62 24.51
CA THR A 63 2.64 -13.19 25.62
C THR A 63 1.71 -12.21 26.33
N ALA A 64 1.57 -10.99 25.79
CA ALA A 64 0.79 -9.93 26.43
C ALA A 64 -0.65 -10.39 26.74
N PRO A 65 -1.13 -10.32 27.99
CA PRO A 65 -2.48 -10.77 28.35
C PRO A 65 -3.57 -9.80 27.88
N ASP A 66 -3.26 -8.50 27.84
CA ASP A 66 -4.19 -7.43 27.49
C ASP A 66 -3.46 -6.26 26.79
N LEU A 67 -4.22 -5.23 26.39
CA LEU A 67 -3.67 -4.03 25.75
C LEU A 67 -2.84 -3.16 26.70
N ALA A 68 -3.06 -3.23 28.02
CA ALA A 68 -2.31 -2.42 28.98
C ALA A 68 -0.87 -2.90 29.08
N CYS A 69 -0.64 -4.22 29.01
CA CYS A 69 0.70 -4.78 28.92
C CYS A 69 1.48 -4.29 27.69
N LEU A 70 0.80 -4.01 26.57
CA LEU A 70 1.46 -3.40 25.39
C LEU A 70 1.94 -1.97 25.66
N GLU A 71 1.19 -1.21 26.46
CA GLU A 71 1.58 0.14 26.88
C GLU A 71 2.83 0.11 27.78
N GLU A 72 2.91 -0.87 28.69
CA GLU A 72 4.09 -1.08 29.55
C GLU A 72 5.34 -1.47 28.74
N CYS A 73 5.15 -2.15 27.61
CA CYS A 73 6.23 -2.56 26.71
C CYS A 73 6.65 -1.47 25.70
N ALA A 74 6.11 -0.24 25.78
CA ALA A 74 6.39 0.80 24.79
C ALA A 74 7.89 1.13 24.64
N SER A 75 8.66 1.13 25.73
CA SER A 75 10.11 1.34 25.67
C SER A 75 10.85 0.23 24.94
N ALA A 76 10.44 -1.03 25.12
CA ALA A 76 10.99 -2.17 24.40
C ALA A 76 10.70 -2.07 22.89
N VAL A 77 9.47 -1.68 22.53
CA VAL A 77 9.07 -1.42 21.14
C VAL A 77 9.93 -0.32 20.52
N ASP A 78 10.18 0.78 21.24
CA ASP A 78 10.99 1.89 20.74
C ASP A 78 12.46 1.49 20.54
N VAL A 79 13.03 0.64 21.42
CA VAL A 79 14.39 0.09 21.27
C VAL A 79 14.48 -0.79 20.02
N VAL A 80 13.57 -1.75 19.86
CA VAL A 80 13.56 -2.66 18.69
C VAL A 80 13.35 -1.87 17.39
N LYS A 81 12.44 -0.89 17.40
CA LYS A 81 12.19 -0.01 16.25
C LYS A 81 13.42 0.83 15.89
N SER A 82 14.11 1.36 16.89
CA SER A 82 15.33 2.16 16.67
C SER A 82 16.44 1.31 16.05
N PHE A 83 16.61 0.07 16.54
CA PHE A 83 17.54 -0.89 15.94
C PHE A 83 17.24 -1.12 14.45
N PHE A 84 15.98 -1.38 14.07
CA PHE A 84 15.63 -1.58 12.65
C PHE A 84 15.85 -0.33 11.80
N LYS A 85 15.52 0.86 12.32
CA LYS A 85 15.79 2.12 11.61
C LYS A 85 17.28 2.35 11.38
N GLU A 86 18.11 2.03 12.38
CA GLU A 86 19.57 2.11 12.24
C GLU A 86 20.09 1.12 11.18
N ALA A 87 19.51 -0.09 11.12
CA ALA A 87 19.86 -1.10 10.13
C ALA A 87 19.36 -0.75 8.70
N GLU A 88 18.28 0.02 8.58
CA GLU A 88 17.73 0.48 7.29
C GLU A 88 18.63 1.52 6.61
N ILE A 89 19.31 2.37 7.38
CA ILE A 89 20.25 3.37 6.88
C ILE A 89 21.49 2.64 6.34
N SER A 90 21.42 2.27 5.06
CA SER A 90 22.52 1.60 4.35
C SER A 90 23.77 2.49 4.40
N PRO A 91 24.97 1.91 4.64
CA PRO A 91 26.21 2.66 4.66
C PRO A 91 26.55 3.12 3.24
N GLY A 92 25.99 4.25 2.83
CA GLY A 92 26.38 4.95 1.62
C GLY A 92 27.85 5.34 1.69
N SER A 93 28.70 4.50 1.09
CA SER A 93 29.97 4.86 0.48
C SER A 93 31.01 5.58 1.35
N ASP A 94 31.21 5.27 2.64
CA ASP A 94 32.56 5.30 3.25
C ASP A 94 32.56 4.81 4.72
N SER A 95 33.27 3.71 4.98
CA SER A 95 33.91 3.33 6.26
C SER A 95 33.10 3.07 7.55
N ASN A 96 31.77 3.20 7.59
CA ASN A 96 31.06 2.96 8.86
C ASN A 96 30.85 1.46 9.14
N SER A 97 31.79 0.86 9.90
CA SER A 97 31.78 -0.56 10.32
C SER A 97 30.50 -0.98 11.05
N ASN A 98 29.80 -0.02 11.65
CA ASN A 98 28.57 -0.26 12.41
C ASN A 98 27.39 -0.73 11.53
N GLY A 99 27.26 -0.21 10.30
CA GLY A 99 26.18 -0.61 9.39
C GLY A 99 26.28 -2.07 8.94
N LYS A 100 27.51 -2.53 8.67
CA LYS A 100 27.79 -3.94 8.33
C LYS A 100 27.52 -4.88 9.51
N SER A 101 27.85 -4.44 10.73
CA SER A 101 27.51 -5.19 11.95
C SER A 101 26.00 -5.37 12.08
N LYS A 102 25.22 -4.30 11.90
CA LYS A 102 23.75 -4.33 12.00
C LYS A 102 23.09 -5.22 10.95
N GLN A 103 23.59 -5.22 9.71
CA GLN A 103 23.14 -6.16 8.67
C GLN A 103 23.44 -7.63 9.08
N ALA A 104 24.63 -7.92 9.59
CA ALA A 104 24.98 -9.26 10.06
C ALA A 104 24.10 -9.72 11.23
N ILE A 105 23.81 -8.81 12.19
CA ILE A 105 22.88 -9.09 13.29
C ILE A 105 21.47 -9.37 12.73
N LEU A 106 21.01 -8.61 11.74
CA LEU A 106 19.68 -8.82 11.15
C LEU A 106 19.58 -10.18 10.43
N GLU A 107 20.63 -10.57 9.69
CA GLU A 107 20.72 -11.90 9.10
C GLU A 107 20.67 -13.01 10.16
N GLU A 108 21.46 -12.88 11.24
CA GLU A 108 21.47 -13.83 12.35
C GLU A 108 20.09 -13.92 13.02
N LEU A 109 19.46 -12.78 13.28
CA LEU A 109 18.13 -12.69 13.87
C LEU A 109 17.08 -13.45 13.06
N VAL A 110 17.10 -13.30 11.73
CA VAL A 110 16.13 -14.01 10.86
C VAL A 110 16.46 -15.49 10.80
N CYS A 111 17.73 -15.86 10.57
CA CYS A 111 18.13 -17.24 10.31
C CYS A 111 18.18 -18.13 11.56
N GLN A 112 18.70 -17.61 12.68
CA GLN A 112 18.93 -18.38 13.91
C GLN A 112 17.82 -18.21 14.94
N HIS A 113 17.23 -17.02 15.01
CA HIS A 113 16.27 -16.69 16.07
C HIS A 113 14.82 -16.59 15.59
N GLY A 114 14.56 -16.78 14.30
CA GLY A 114 13.21 -16.68 13.74
C GLY A 114 12.57 -15.32 14.00
N MET A 115 13.35 -14.24 13.94
CA MET A 115 12.90 -12.88 14.29
C MET A 115 11.63 -12.47 13.53
N PHE A 116 11.50 -12.86 12.27
CA PHE A 116 10.29 -12.57 11.49
C PHE A 116 9.05 -13.25 12.09
N LYS A 117 9.15 -14.53 12.44
CA LYS A 117 8.11 -15.27 13.16
C LYS A 117 7.71 -14.56 14.45
N LEU A 118 8.68 -14.13 15.26
CA LEU A 118 8.43 -13.44 16.53
C LEU A 118 7.71 -12.11 16.33
N LEU A 119 8.11 -11.30 15.34
CA LEU A 119 7.46 -10.04 15.00
C LEU A 119 6.02 -10.25 14.53
N VAL A 120 5.80 -11.26 13.69
CA VAL A 120 4.47 -11.64 13.20
C VAL A 120 3.57 -12.12 14.34
N GLN A 121 4.10 -12.95 15.26
CA GLN A 121 3.38 -13.38 16.46
C GLN A 121 3.03 -12.20 17.37
N ALA A 122 3.95 -11.27 17.60
CA ALA A 122 3.69 -10.06 18.38
C ALA A 122 2.60 -9.20 17.72
N THR A 123 2.71 -8.98 16.40
CA THR A 123 1.74 -8.21 15.61
C THR A 123 0.36 -8.86 15.65
N GLY A 124 0.30 -10.19 15.48
CA GLY A 124 -0.92 -10.99 15.58
C GLY A 124 -1.55 -10.96 16.95
N ARG A 125 -0.74 -11.08 18.00
CA ARG A 125 -1.22 -10.98 19.38
C ARG A 125 -1.85 -9.62 19.65
N ALA A 126 -1.18 -8.53 19.29
CA ALA A 126 -1.72 -7.19 19.44
C ALA A 126 -3.04 -6.99 18.67
N LEU A 127 -3.14 -7.55 17.46
CA LEU A 127 -4.38 -7.53 16.70
C LEU A 127 -5.49 -8.30 17.42
N GLN A 128 -5.23 -9.52 17.90
CA GLN A 128 -6.21 -10.30 18.66
C GLN A 128 -6.70 -9.56 19.92
N LEU A 129 -5.78 -8.93 20.65
CA LEU A 129 -6.11 -8.11 21.82
C LEU A 129 -6.99 -6.91 21.42
N MET A 130 -6.65 -6.21 20.34
CA MET A 130 -7.46 -5.09 19.84
C MET A 130 -8.86 -5.52 19.39
N LEU A 131 -8.99 -6.70 18.77
CA LEU A 131 -10.28 -7.24 18.36
C LEU A 131 -11.16 -7.58 19.57
N LYS A 132 -10.58 -8.20 20.61
CA LYS A 132 -11.26 -8.59 21.85
C LYS A 132 -11.49 -7.45 22.84
N ALA A 133 -10.79 -6.33 22.67
CA ALA A 133 -10.90 -5.18 23.55
C ALA A 133 -12.34 -4.65 23.65
N THR A 134 -12.71 -4.25 24.86
CA THR A 134 -13.99 -3.62 25.16
C THR A 134 -14.11 -2.25 24.50
N SER A 135 -15.33 -1.72 24.36
CA SER A 135 -15.55 -0.35 23.87
C SER A 135 -14.81 0.69 24.71
N LYS A 136 -14.72 0.46 26.03
CA LYS A 136 -13.96 1.30 26.97
C LYS A 136 -12.48 1.29 26.62
N GLU A 137 -11.87 0.15 26.38
CA GLU A 137 -10.45 0.05 26.01
C GLU A 137 -10.17 0.64 24.64
N LYS A 138 -11.04 0.39 23.66
CA LYS A 138 -10.97 0.96 22.31
C LYS A 138 -11.08 2.49 22.28
N SER A 139 -11.63 3.10 23.34
CA SER A 139 -11.67 4.56 23.49
C SER A 139 -10.44 5.15 24.19
N LYS A 140 -9.58 4.32 24.82
CA LYS A 140 -8.40 4.80 25.55
C LYS A 140 -7.26 5.14 24.60
N ARG A 141 -6.95 6.43 24.54
CA ARG A 141 -5.85 7.01 23.74
C ARG A 141 -4.51 6.28 23.86
N ARG A 142 -4.10 5.93 25.08
CA ARG A 142 -2.78 5.34 25.33
C ARG A 142 -2.68 3.91 24.79
N LEU A 143 -3.74 3.12 24.97
CA LEU A 143 -3.82 1.75 24.45
C LEU A 143 -3.81 1.73 22.92
N LEU A 144 -4.57 2.64 22.29
CA LEU A 144 -4.56 2.77 20.83
C LEU A 144 -3.18 3.16 20.29
N ARG A 145 -2.46 4.06 20.98
CA ARG A 145 -1.10 4.44 20.62
C ARG A 145 -0.14 3.25 20.78
N ALA A 146 -0.21 2.53 21.89
CA ALA A 146 0.64 1.36 22.15
C ALA A 146 0.44 0.29 21.07
N PHE A 147 -0.81 -0.02 20.73
CA PHE A 147 -1.15 -0.90 19.62
C PHE A 147 -0.50 -0.42 18.31
N MET A 148 -0.69 0.85 17.94
CA MET A 148 -0.13 1.43 16.72
C MET A 148 1.40 1.37 16.70
N GLN A 149 2.09 1.67 17.81
CA GLN A 149 3.54 1.57 17.91
C GLN A 149 4.04 0.14 17.66
N GLN A 150 3.35 -0.86 18.20
CA GLN A 150 3.69 -2.25 17.98
C GLN A 150 3.44 -2.70 16.54
N GLN A 151 2.33 -2.30 15.92
CA GLN A 151 2.06 -2.63 14.50
C GLN A 151 3.11 -2.04 13.56
N MET A 152 3.76 -0.93 13.94
CA MET A 152 4.86 -0.34 13.16
C MET A 152 6.17 -1.13 13.20
N LEU A 153 6.33 -2.13 14.08
CA LEU A 153 7.56 -2.92 14.14
C LEU A 153 7.81 -3.69 12.85
N LEU A 154 6.77 -4.33 12.31
CA LEU A 154 6.90 -5.18 11.13
C LEU A 154 7.19 -4.38 9.84
N PRO A 155 6.53 -3.24 9.55
CA PRO A 155 6.94 -2.35 8.47
C PRO A 155 8.36 -1.78 8.63
N THR A 156 8.77 -1.44 9.86
CA THR A 156 10.14 -0.95 10.10
C THR A 156 11.18 -2.05 9.85
N PHE A 157 10.89 -3.27 10.31
CA PHE A 157 11.70 -4.44 9.99
C PHE A 157 11.79 -4.67 8.47
N ALA A 158 10.67 -4.56 7.75
CA ALA A 158 10.66 -4.76 6.30
C ALA A 158 11.56 -3.77 5.55
N GLY A 159 11.60 -2.49 6.00
CA GLY A 159 12.55 -1.50 5.49
C GLY A 159 14.00 -1.93 5.71
N ALA A 160 14.35 -2.28 6.94
CA ALA A 160 15.69 -2.78 7.28
C ALA A 160 16.08 -4.03 6.50
N TRP A 161 15.14 -4.97 6.37
CA TRP A 161 15.31 -6.22 5.65
C TRP A 161 15.53 -6.00 4.16
N LYS A 162 14.78 -5.08 3.55
CA LYS A 162 14.97 -4.70 2.15
C LYS A 162 16.36 -4.12 1.90
N SER A 163 16.83 -3.22 2.77
CA SER A 163 18.21 -2.68 2.70
C SER A 163 19.27 -3.76 2.88
N CYS A 164 19.01 -4.75 3.74
CA CYS A 164 19.94 -5.87 3.95
C CYS A 164 19.99 -6.81 2.74
N THR A 165 18.83 -7.16 2.18
CA THR A 165 18.74 -8.11 1.06
C THR A 165 19.12 -7.51 -0.30
N SER A 166 19.09 -6.18 -0.47
CA SER A 166 19.53 -5.52 -1.71
C SER A 166 21.02 -5.70 -2.01
N ASP A 167 21.85 -5.86 -0.98
CA ASP A 167 23.30 -6.03 -1.10
C ASP A 167 23.72 -7.50 -1.25
N MET A 168 22.76 -8.44 -1.16
CA MET A 168 23.03 -9.87 -1.21
C MET A 168 23.04 -10.42 -2.63
N ALA A 169 23.77 -11.52 -2.82
CA ALA A 169 23.67 -12.31 -4.05
C ALA A 169 22.22 -12.78 -4.29
N PRO A 170 21.68 -12.73 -5.52
CA PRO A 170 20.27 -13.03 -5.80
C PRO A 170 19.78 -14.38 -5.27
N ALA A 171 20.62 -15.43 -5.36
CA ALA A 171 20.29 -16.76 -4.84
C ALA A 171 20.18 -16.78 -3.30
N LYS A 172 21.06 -16.06 -2.60
CA LYS A 172 21.00 -15.92 -1.13
C LYS A 172 19.75 -15.14 -0.73
N ALA A 173 19.48 -14.01 -1.39
CA ALA A 173 18.28 -13.21 -1.14
C ALA A 173 16.99 -14.02 -1.35
N ALA A 174 16.90 -14.81 -2.42
CA ALA A 174 15.77 -15.69 -2.68
C ALA A 174 15.58 -16.76 -1.60
N ALA A 175 16.68 -17.42 -1.17
CA ALA A 175 16.63 -18.41 -0.08
C ALA A 175 16.16 -17.78 1.25
N MET A 176 16.61 -16.55 1.55
CA MET A 176 16.18 -15.84 2.76
C MET A 176 14.72 -15.40 2.69
N LYS A 177 14.24 -14.89 1.54
CA LYS A 177 12.81 -14.60 1.31
C LYS A 177 11.96 -15.86 1.52
N GLN A 178 12.41 -17.02 1.04
CA GLN A 178 11.71 -18.29 1.25
C GLN A 178 11.69 -18.71 2.74
N SER A 179 12.78 -18.51 3.47
CA SER A 179 12.83 -18.76 4.93
C SER A 179 11.85 -17.86 5.69
N VAL A 180 11.79 -16.58 5.33
CA VAL A 180 10.84 -15.60 5.89
C VAL A 180 9.38 -16.01 5.60
N LEU A 181 9.09 -16.47 4.39
CA LEU A 181 7.76 -16.99 4.03
C LEU A 181 7.40 -18.24 4.85
N GLN A 182 8.34 -19.15 5.07
CA GLN A 182 8.13 -20.32 5.92
C GLN A 182 7.82 -19.90 7.36
N GLN A 183 8.60 -18.96 7.92
CA GLN A 183 8.37 -18.40 9.25
C GLN A 183 6.98 -17.76 9.40
N LEU A 184 6.47 -17.10 8.34
CA LEU A 184 5.12 -16.57 8.30
C LEU A 184 4.06 -17.66 8.40
N GLN A 185 4.24 -18.74 7.62
CA GLN A 185 3.31 -19.87 7.53
C GLN A 185 3.23 -20.69 8.82
N GLU A 186 4.28 -20.63 9.66
CA GLU A 186 4.29 -21.24 11.00
C GLU A 186 3.45 -20.47 12.04
N THR A 187 2.79 -19.38 11.63
CA THR A 187 1.94 -18.56 12.51
C THR A 187 0.48 -18.56 12.04
N ASP A 188 -0.45 -18.29 12.95
CA ASP A 188 -1.87 -18.08 12.66
C ASP A 188 -2.19 -16.63 12.23
N PHE A 189 -1.16 -15.80 12.02
CA PHE A 189 -1.32 -14.38 11.74
C PHE A 189 -2.11 -14.13 10.45
N LEU A 190 -1.77 -14.83 9.37
CA LEU A 190 -2.45 -14.64 8.08
C LEU A 190 -3.94 -14.97 8.18
N GLN A 191 -4.31 -16.07 8.83
CA GLN A 191 -5.71 -16.42 9.01
C GLN A 191 -6.46 -15.40 9.89
N THR A 192 -5.87 -15.01 11.02
CA THR A 192 -6.47 -14.05 11.95
C THR A 192 -6.65 -12.67 11.32
N SER A 193 -5.61 -12.20 10.62
CA SER A 193 -5.60 -10.88 10.00
C SER A 193 -6.50 -10.81 8.77
N LEU A 194 -6.65 -11.92 8.01
CA LEU A 194 -7.56 -11.99 6.86
C LEU A 194 -9.01 -11.71 7.30
N ALA A 195 -9.55 -12.50 8.22
CA ALA A 195 -10.94 -12.36 8.67
C ALA A 195 -11.22 -10.99 9.30
N ALA A 196 -10.24 -10.43 10.02
CA ALA A 196 -10.35 -9.10 10.60
C ALA A 196 -10.35 -7.99 9.53
N CYS A 197 -9.47 -8.11 8.53
CA CYS A 197 -9.39 -7.19 7.39
C CYS A 197 -10.66 -7.26 6.52
N GLU A 198 -11.20 -8.46 6.27
CA GLU A 198 -12.47 -8.65 5.55
C GLU A 198 -13.61 -7.90 6.25
N ARG A 199 -13.75 -8.10 7.58
CA ARG A 199 -14.77 -7.42 8.38
C ARG A 199 -14.63 -5.90 8.32
N ASP A 200 -13.42 -5.38 8.51
CA ASP A 200 -13.17 -3.94 8.53
C ASP A 200 -13.34 -3.31 7.14
N THR A 201 -12.97 -4.03 6.08
CA THR A 201 -13.21 -3.63 4.68
C THR A 201 -14.71 -3.57 4.37
N ALA A 202 -15.45 -4.63 4.70
CA ALA A 202 -16.89 -4.69 4.48
C ALA A 202 -17.63 -3.59 5.28
N TRP A 203 -17.21 -3.36 6.52
CA TRP A 203 -17.73 -2.26 7.34
C TRP A 203 -17.52 -0.91 6.65
N LEU A 204 -16.30 -0.62 6.16
CA LEU A 204 -16.00 0.67 5.54
C LEU A 204 -16.78 0.86 4.23
N GLU A 205 -16.83 -0.17 3.38
CA GLU A 205 -17.61 -0.17 2.15
C GLU A 205 -19.11 0.05 2.43
N GLN A 206 -19.65 -0.58 3.47
CA GLN A 206 -21.04 -0.38 3.90
C GLN A 206 -21.29 1.06 4.37
N GLN A 207 -20.36 1.65 5.14
CA GLN A 207 -20.49 3.04 5.59
C GLN A 207 -20.51 4.01 4.39
N LEU A 208 -19.63 3.80 3.40
CA LEU A 208 -19.59 4.59 2.17
C LEU A 208 -20.90 4.45 1.36
N LEU A 209 -21.47 3.25 1.27
CA LEU A 209 -22.75 3.02 0.58
C LEU A 209 -23.91 3.74 1.28
N LEU A 210 -23.97 3.67 2.61
CA LEU A 210 -24.97 4.38 3.40
C LEU A 210 -24.85 5.89 3.22
N GLN A 211 -23.63 6.42 3.17
CA GLN A 211 -23.35 7.83 2.90
C GLN A 211 -23.86 8.24 1.52
N HIS A 212 -23.51 7.50 0.47
CA HIS A 212 -23.97 7.76 -0.90
C HIS A 212 -25.51 7.77 -0.99
N THR A 213 -26.16 6.80 -0.35
CA THR A 213 -27.63 6.71 -0.30
C THR A 213 -28.26 7.92 0.39
N ARG A 214 -27.66 8.42 1.48
CA ARG A 214 -28.12 9.64 2.17
C ARG A 214 -27.98 10.88 1.27
N GLN A 215 -26.85 11.03 0.59
CA GLN A 215 -26.61 12.15 -0.32
C GLN A 215 -27.59 12.16 -1.50
N GLN A 216 -27.90 10.99 -2.08
CA GLN A 216 -28.86 10.87 -3.18
C GLN A 216 -30.29 11.27 -2.76
N ARG A 217 -30.72 10.88 -1.54
CA ARG A 217 -32.03 11.28 -0.99
C ARG A 217 -32.13 12.78 -0.76
N GLN A 218 -31.05 13.43 -0.31
CA GLN A 218 -31.04 14.88 -0.12
C GLN A 218 -31.18 15.65 -1.44
N HIS A 219 -30.60 15.15 -2.53
CA HIS A 219 -30.75 15.76 -3.86
C HIS A 219 -32.18 15.58 -4.43
N GLN A 220 -32.81 14.41 -4.22
CA GLN A 220 -34.20 14.20 -4.68
C GLN A 220 -35.23 15.06 -3.93
N GLN A 221 -35.00 15.38 -2.64
CA GLN A 221 -35.90 16.28 -1.88
C GLN A 221 -35.77 17.76 -2.27
N GLN A 222 -34.78 18.14 -3.08
CA GLN A 222 -34.64 19.50 -3.60
C GLN A 222 -35.23 19.69 -5.00
N GLN A 223 -36.09 18.79 -5.49
CA GLN A 223 -36.78 19.05 -6.75
C GLN A 223 -37.58 20.38 -6.67
N PRO A 224 -37.41 21.27 -7.67
CA PRO A 224 -37.98 22.61 -7.67
C PRO A 224 -39.47 22.53 -8.04
N GLY A 225 -40.30 22.10 -7.10
CA GLY A 225 -41.75 21.96 -7.31
C GLY A 225 -42.63 22.45 -6.17
N ALA A 226 -42.14 22.47 -4.93
CA ALA A 226 -42.97 22.84 -3.77
C ALA A 226 -42.63 24.26 -3.25
N LYS A 227 -43.35 25.26 -3.76
CA LYS A 227 -43.47 26.57 -3.11
C LYS A 227 -44.17 26.40 -1.75
N LYS A 228 -43.43 26.53 -0.65
CA LYS A 228 -43.72 27.43 0.51
C LYS A 228 -43.10 26.93 1.83
N GLN A 229 -42.56 27.93 2.52
CA GLN A 229 -42.28 28.00 3.97
C GLN A 229 -41.05 27.26 4.50
N ALA A 230 -39.94 27.99 4.41
CA ALA A 230 -38.97 28.24 5.46
C ALA A 230 -39.18 27.46 6.78
N ALA A 231 -38.42 26.38 6.94
CA ALA A 231 -37.90 25.99 8.24
C ALA A 231 -36.38 26.16 8.20
N LYS A 232 -35.89 27.15 8.94
CA LYS A 232 -34.47 27.45 9.20
C LYS A 232 -33.87 26.35 10.09
N LYS A 233 -33.98 25.09 9.69
CA LYS A 233 -33.26 23.97 10.31
C LYS A 233 -31.90 23.90 9.64
N GLN A 234 -30.92 24.43 10.38
CA GLN A 234 -29.49 24.17 10.30
C GLN A 234 -29.15 23.07 9.27
N ARG A 235 -28.83 23.50 8.04
CA ARG A 235 -28.22 22.65 7.01
C ARG A 235 -26.97 22.03 7.64
N GLN A 236 -27.03 20.76 8.04
CA GLN A 236 -25.83 19.96 8.18
C GLN A 236 -25.23 19.86 6.78
N ALA A 237 -23.95 20.22 6.65
CA ALA A 237 -23.20 20.10 5.42
C ALA A 237 -23.35 18.67 4.87
N ALA A 238 -23.48 18.56 3.54
CA ALA A 238 -23.61 17.28 2.85
C ALA A 238 -22.54 16.30 3.34
N GLY A 239 -23.00 15.12 3.74
CA GLY A 239 -22.26 14.23 4.63
C GLY A 239 -20.95 13.73 4.07
N SER A 240 -19.88 13.95 4.83
CA SER A 240 -18.69 13.10 4.85
C SER A 240 -18.87 12.03 5.94
N LEU A 241 -18.15 10.91 5.82
CA LEU A 241 -17.90 10.00 6.93
C LEU A 241 -17.04 10.76 7.96
N THR A 242 -17.67 11.66 8.70
CA THR A 242 -16.94 12.50 9.66
C THR A 242 -16.27 11.57 10.66
N ALA A 243 -15.02 11.83 11.03
CA ALA A 243 -14.30 11.10 12.07
C ALA A 243 -15.13 10.92 13.38
N ALA A 244 -16.13 11.79 13.61
CA ALA A 244 -17.19 11.68 14.63
C ALA A 244 -18.05 10.40 14.60
N GLN A 245 -18.11 9.68 13.48
CA GLN A 245 -18.85 8.42 13.34
C GLN A 245 -17.92 7.20 13.22
N ALA A 246 -16.62 7.42 13.05
CA ALA A 246 -15.66 6.37 12.79
C ALA A 246 -15.16 5.76 14.11
N ASP A 247 -15.22 4.43 14.22
CA ASP A 247 -14.55 3.71 15.30
C ASP A 247 -13.04 3.94 15.17
N ALA A 248 -12.45 4.69 16.12
CA ALA A 248 -11.04 5.01 16.13
C ALA A 248 -10.17 3.73 16.11
N ALA A 249 -10.61 2.67 16.78
CA ALA A 249 -9.90 1.40 16.76
C ALA A 249 -9.98 0.74 15.37
N ALA A 250 -11.09 0.86 14.65
CA ALA A 250 -11.20 0.39 13.27
C ALA A 250 -10.28 1.16 12.33
N CYS A 251 -10.24 2.49 12.43
CA CYS A 251 -9.36 3.32 11.61
C CYS A 251 -7.88 2.97 11.80
N ILE A 252 -7.45 2.71 13.05
CA ILE A 252 -6.06 2.32 13.34
C ILE A 252 -5.77 0.91 12.83
N ARG A 253 -6.72 -0.03 12.90
CA ARG A 253 -6.55 -1.36 12.28
C ARG A 253 -6.43 -1.27 10.76
N ILE A 254 -7.24 -0.42 10.13
CA ILE A 254 -7.19 -0.15 8.68
C ILE A 254 -5.81 0.36 8.27
N ASP A 255 -5.28 1.36 8.97
CA ASP A 255 -3.91 1.86 8.77
C ASP A 255 -2.87 0.75 8.96
N SER A 256 -3.04 -0.09 9.98
CA SER A 256 -2.15 -1.22 10.26
C SER A 256 -2.17 -2.26 9.13
N TYR A 257 -3.32 -2.57 8.54
CA TYR A 257 -3.41 -3.48 7.39
C TYR A 257 -2.71 -2.90 6.16
N LEU A 258 -2.95 -1.62 5.87
CA LEU A 258 -2.39 -0.94 4.69
C LEU A 258 -0.88 -0.75 4.77
N SER A 259 -0.29 -0.75 5.97
CA SER A 259 1.17 -0.76 6.16
C SER A 259 1.76 -2.17 6.26
N THR A 260 1.10 -3.09 6.96
CA THR A 260 1.64 -4.41 7.30
C THR A 260 1.65 -5.36 6.12
N PHE A 261 0.56 -5.47 5.36
CA PHE A 261 0.49 -6.47 4.28
C PHE A 261 1.44 -6.17 3.11
N PRO A 262 1.57 -4.90 2.64
CA PRO A 262 2.62 -4.58 1.66
C PRO A 262 4.03 -4.84 2.20
N ALA A 263 4.29 -4.58 3.49
CA ALA A 263 5.58 -4.88 4.11
C ALA A 263 5.86 -6.39 4.18
N LEU A 264 4.86 -7.21 4.50
CA LEU A 264 4.98 -8.67 4.47
C LEU A 264 5.32 -9.18 3.06
N ALA A 265 4.67 -8.62 2.05
CA ALA A 265 4.96 -8.98 0.67
C ALA A 265 6.40 -8.65 0.28
N ASP A 266 6.90 -7.45 0.59
CA ASP A 266 8.31 -7.09 0.34
C ASP A 266 9.29 -8.10 0.96
N CYS A 267 8.97 -8.60 2.15
CA CYS A 267 9.79 -9.57 2.87
C CYS A 267 9.74 -10.98 2.28
N CYS A 268 8.58 -11.40 1.75
CA CYS A 268 8.34 -12.78 1.33
C CYS A 268 8.55 -13.03 -0.18
N GLY A 269 8.54 -12.00 -1.02
CA GLY A 269 8.67 -12.17 -2.47
C GLY A 269 8.01 -11.09 -3.30
N ASP A 270 8.42 -10.96 -4.55
CA ASP A 270 7.90 -9.92 -5.45
C ASP A 270 6.51 -10.29 -6.03
N GLU A 271 5.99 -11.45 -5.65
CA GLU A 271 4.66 -11.96 -6.00
C GLU A 271 3.57 -11.33 -5.12
N LEU A 272 3.39 -10.01 -5.19
CA LEU A 272 2.37 -9.31 -4.37
C LEU A 272 0.94 -9.83 -4.64
N LEU A 273 0.65 -10.17 -5.90
CA LEU A 273 -0.69 -10.52 -6.38
C LEU A 273 -0.83 -12.02 -6.68
N THR A 274 0.23 -12.79 -6.50
CA THR A 274 0.26 -14.24 -6.71
C THR A 274 0.78 -14.93 -5.44
N GLY A 275 0.42 -16.19 -5.21
CA GLY A 275 0.91 -16.93 -4.03
C GLY A 275 0.15 -16.65 -2.72
N PRO A 276 0.77 -16.97 -1.56
CA PRO A 276 0.06 -17.11 -0.27
C PRO A 276 -0.55 -15.83 0.30
N LEU A 277 0.01 -14.67 -0.05
CA LEU A 277 -0.46 -13.35 0.42
C LEU A 277 -1.51 -12.72 -0.51
N ALA A 278 -1.81 -13.34 -1.66
CA ALA A 278 -2.72 -12.77 -2.65
C ALA A 278 -4.12 -12.42 -2.10
N PRO A 279 -4.76 -13.23 -1.23
CA PRO A 279 -6.04 -12.85 -0.63
C PRO A 279 -5.96 -11.58 0.22
N HIS A 280 -4.91 -11.44 1.03
CA HIS A 280 -4.69 -10.25 1.86
C HIS A 280 -4.46 -9.00 1.02
N MET A 281 -3.65 -9.13 -0.03
CA MET A 281 -3.37 -8.01 -0.93
C MET A 281 -4.60 -7.57 -1.72
N GLN A 282 -5.48 -8.50 -2.11
CA GLN A 282 -6.77 -8.16 -2.72
C GLN A 282 -7.65 -7.34 -1.77
N LEU A 283 -7.69 -7.71 -0.49
CA LEU A 283 -8.40 -6.92 0.52
C LEU A 283 -7.74 -5.56 0.76
N CYS A 284 -6.42 -5.48 0.82
CA CYS A 284 -5.71 -4.19 0.91
C CYS A 284 -6.05 -3.26 -0.22
N VAL A 285 -6.13 -3.77 -1.45
CA VAL A 285 -6.52 -2.99 -2.63
C VAL A 285 -7.94 -2.44 -2.50
N ARG A 286 -8.90 -3.27 -2.06
CA ARG A 286 -10.28 -2.80 -1.80
C ARG A 286 -10.34 -1.79 -0.67
N LEU A 287 -9.65 -2.07 0.42
CA LEU A 287 -9.60 -1.22 1.60
C LEU A 287 -8.98 0.14 1.26
N ALA A 288 -7.90 0.16 0.50
CA ALA A 288 -7.25 1.38 0.04
C ALA A 288 -8.18 2.24 -0.81
N TRP A 289 -8.90 1.62 -1.75
CA TRP A 289 -9.91 2.32 -2.54
C TRP A 289 -11.05 2.88 -1.67
N ALA A 290 -11.48 2.14 -0.65
CA ALA A 290 -12.47 2.62 0.31
C ALA A 290 -11.93 3.80 1.16
N VAL A 291 -10.68 3.73 1.62
CA VAL A 291 -10.02 4.79 2.38
C VAL A 291 -9.93 6.09 1.58
N LEU A 292 -9.55 6.05 0.30
CA LEU A 292 -9.49 7.27 -0.51
C LEU A 292 -10.85 7.95 -0.70
N ARG A 293 -11.96 7.21 -0.61
CA ARG A 293 -13.32 7.78 -0.68
C ARG A 293 -13.81 8.31 0.66
N CYS A 294 -13.07 8.12 1.73
CA CYS A 294 -13.35 8.75 3.02
C CYS A 294 -12.86 10.20 2.95
N ASP A 295 -13.80 11.11 2.72
CA ASP A 295 -13.52 12.52 2.53
C ASP A 295 -12.87 13.16 3.78
N ASP A 296 -11.76 13.88 3.59
CA ASP A 296 -11.08 14.67 4.62
C ASP A 296 -11.56 16.13 4.64
N THR A 297 -12.77 16.42 4.13
CA THR A 297 -13.42 17.75 4.27
C THR A 297 -13.78 18.06 5.73
N SER A 298 -12.75 18.20 6.56
CA SER A 298 -12.74 19.08 7.72
C SER A 298 -12.20 20.44 7.30
N GLY A 299 -12.76 20.99 6.21
CA GLY A 299 -12.48 22.36 5.80
C GLY A 299 -12.97 23.33 6.87
N SER A 300 -12.03 23.98 7.55
CA SER A 300 -12.13 25.32 8.14
C SER A 300 -13.52 25.77 8.57
N SER A 301 -14.04 25.21 9.66
CA SER A 301 -14.97 25.96 10.51
C SER A 301 -14.29 26.18 11.84
N SER A 302 -13.66 27.35 11.94
CA SER A 302 -13.06 27.95 13.13
C SER A 302 -14.14 28.25 14.15
N SER A 303 -14.77 27.19 14.66
CA SER A 303 -15.73 27.24 15.75
C SER A 303 -15.24 26.23 16.74
N SER A 304 -14.83 26.75 17.90
CA SER A 304 -14.39 26.12 19.14
C SER A 304 -15.27 24.95 19.59
N ARG A 305 -15.34 23.88 18.79
CA ARG A 305 -15.91 22.60 19.18
C ARG A 305 -14.77 21.78 19.72
N THR A 306 -14.88 21.43 20.99
CA THR A 306 -14.11 20.38 21.65
C THR A 306 -14.28 19.09 20.87
N CYS A 307 -13.42 18.86 19.86
CA CYS A 307 -13.31 17.58 19.16
C CYS A 307 -12.97 16.52 20.20
N SER A 308 -13.71 15.42 20.23
CA SER A 308 -13.40 14.35 21.17
C SER A 308 -12.03 13.73 20.82
N THR A 309 -11.27 13.30 21.82
CA THR A 309 -9.92 12.73 21.61
C THR A 309 -9.94 11.54 20.65
N ALA A 310 -11.01 10.74 20.63
CA ALA A 310 -11.14 9.58 19.75
C ALA A 310 -11.28 9.97 18.26
N GLU A 311 -12.05 11.03 17.97
CA GLU A 311 -12.23 11.55 16.60
C GLU A 311 -10.93 12.06 16.01
N GLN A 312 -10.13 12.75 16.82
CA GLN A 312 -8.82 13.22 16.39
C GLN A 312 -7.91 12.04 15.99
N TYR A 313 -7.97 10.93 16.74
CA TYR A 313 -7.20 9.72 16.43
C TYR A 313 -7.68 9.02 15.18
N ALA A 314 -8.99 8.86 15.03
CA ALA A 314 -9.58 8.30 13.81
C ALA A 314 -9.14 9.11 12.59
N ARG A 315 -9.19 10.45 12.68
CA ARG A 315 -8.76 11.35 11.60
C ARG A 315 -7.28 11.16 11.27
N VAL A 316 -6.41 11.24 12.28
CA VAL A 316 -4.95 11.06 12.07
C VAL A 316 -4.66 9.69 11.44
N ALA A 317 -5.29 8.62 11.92
CA ALA A 317 -5.13 7.28 11.37
C ALA A 317 -5.59 7.20 9.91
N MET A 318 -6.72 7.83 9.56
CA MET A 318 -7.20 7.87 8.17
C MET A 318 -6.31 8.71 7.25
N THR A 319 -5.75 9.83 7.74
CA THR A 319 -4.76 10.61 6.99
C THR A 319 -3.48 9.80 6.72
N ILE A 320 -2.98 9.09 7.74
CA ILE A 320 -1.82 8.20 7.58
C ILE A 320 -2.15 7.07 6.61
N ALA A 321 -3.31 6.42 6.77
CA ALA A 321 -3.78 5.37 5.89
C ALA A 321 -3.85 5.84 4.44
N ALA A 322 -4.37 7.04 4.17
CA ALA A 322 -4.37 7.62 2.83
C ALA A 322 -2.95 7.79 2.26
N GLY A 323 -1.99 8.20 3.09
CA GLY A 323 -0.57 8.19 2.72
C GLY A 323 -0.06 6.79 2.36
N GLN A 324 -0.40 5.77 3.16
CA GLN A 324 -0.06 4.37 2.86
C GLN A 324 -0.69 3.88 1.56
N VAL A 325 -1.92 4.32 1.24
CA VAL A 325 -2.56 4.00 -0.05
C VAL A 325 -1.74 4.54 -1.21
N LEU A 326 -1.24 5.78 -1.14
CA LEU A 326 -0.41 6.35 -2.20
C LEU A 326 0.89 5.57 -2.39
N SER A 327 1.56 5.17 -1.29
CA SER A 327 2.74 4.29 -1.37
C SER A 327 2.40 2.91 -1.94
N MET A 328 1.23 2.36 -1.63
CA MET A 328 0.76 1.10 -2.20
C MET A 328 0.46 1.22 -3.71
N MET A 329 -0.11 2.34 -4.16
CA MET A 329 -0.34 2.61 -5.58
C MET A 329 0.95 2.60 -6.38
N GLU A 330 2.02 3.22 -5.86
CA GLU A 330 3.35 3.18 -6.49
C GLU A 330 3.89 1.75 -6.61
N ARG A 331 3.73 0.93 -5.56
CA ARG A 331 4.12 -0.48 -5.58
C ARG A 331 3.34 -1.27 -6.64
N LEU A 332 2.02 -1.07 -6.72
CA LEU A 332 1.18 -1.70 -7.73
C LEU A 332 1.62 -1.31 -9.14
N VAL A 333 1.92 -0.03 -9.39
CA VAL A 333 2.45 0.43 -10.68
C VAL A 333 3.75 -0.29 -11.03
N ASN A 334 4.70 -0.39 -10.10
CA ASN A 334 5.98 -1.03 -10.35
C ASN A 334 5.84 -2.54 -10.66
N LEU A 335 4.93 -3.23 -9.95
CA LEU A 335 4.64 -4.64 -10.19
C LEU A 335 3.94 -4.89 -11.52
N LEU A 336 2.97 -4.04 -11.86
CA LEU A 336 2.22 -4.19 -13.10
C LEU A 336 3.10 -3.87 -14.30
N THR A 337 3.98 -2.87 -14.20
CA THR A 337 4.90 -2.52 -15.30
C THR A 337 6.00 -3.55 -15.51
N SER A 338 6.51 -4.20 -14.45
CA SER A 338 7.47 -5.30 -14.59
C SER A 338 6.82 -6.54 -15.20
N GLY A 339 5.62 -6.91 -14.75
CA GLY A 339 4.88 -8.06 -15.28
C GLY A 339 4.36 -7.87 -16.71
N PHE A 340 4.00 -6.65 -17.09
CA PHE A 340 3.40 -6.36 -18.41
C PHE A 340 4.37 -6.58 -19.57
N LYS A 341 5.68 -6.41 -19.36
CA LYS A 341 6.72 -6.69 -20.38
C LYS A 341 6.64 -8.12 -20.92
N HIS A 342 6.01 -9.05 -20.19
CA HIS A 342 6.01 -10.47 -20.51
C HIS A 342 4.66 -11.05 -20.95
N LYS A 343 3.51 -10.47 -20.58
CA LYS A 343 2.20 -11.13 -20.78
C LYS A 343 1.15 -10.33 -21.56
N GLN A 344 1.38 -9.05 -21.89
CA GLN A 344 0.45 -8.14 -22.62
C GLN A 344 -0.99 -8.02 -22.08
N GLU A 345 -1.38 -8.80 -21.08
CA GLU A 345 -2.67 -8.77 -20.41
C GLU A 345 -2.53 -8.27 -18.98
N PHE A 346 -3.53 -7.51 -18.54
CA PHE A 346 -3.58 -6.99 -17.19
C PHE A 346 -4.00 -8.10 -16.22
N PRO A 347 -3.32 -8.27 -15.07
CA PRO A 347 -3.63 -9.34 -14.14
C PRO A 347 -5.03 -9.15 -13.56
N LYS A 348 -5.90 -10.13 -13.83
CA LYS A 348 -7.19 -10.24 -13.15
C LYS A 348 -6.96 -10.84 -11.77
N LEU A 349 -7.37 -10.13 -10.73
CA LEU A 349 -7.39 -10.67 -9.37
C LEU A 349 -8.56 -11.64 -9.24
N ALA A 350 -8.45 -12.60 -8.32
CA ALA A 350 -9.51 -13.58 -8.08
C ALA A 350 -10.82 -12.89 -7.63
N ASP A 351 -10.71 -11.84 -6.83
CA ASP A 351 -11.82 -10.95 -6.47
C ASP A 351 -12.03 -9.86 -7.54
N GLY A 352 -13.23 -9.83 -8.12
CA GLY A 352 -13.65 -8.81 -9.08
C GLY A 352 -13.73 -7.40 -8.48
N ALA A 353 -14.11 -7.28 -7.20
CA ALA A 353 -14.14 -5.99 -6.50
C ALA A 353 -12.73 -5.44 -6.28
N ALA A 354 -11.78 -6.32 -5.92
CA ALA A 354 -10.37 -5.96 -5.82
C ALA A 354 -9.79 -5.54 -7.18
N SER A 355 -10.13 -6.25 -8.25
CA SER A 355 -9.73 -5.86 -9.61
C SER A 355 -10.25 -4.46 -9.95
N SER A 356 -11.55 -4.19 -9.73
CA SER A 356 -12.11 -2.86 -9.96
C SER A 356 -11.46 -1.77 -9.12
N ALA A 357 -11.16 -2.06 -7.84
CA ALA A 357 -10.48 -1.12 -6.96
C ALA A 357 -9.04 -0.83 -7.45
N MET A 358 -8.30 -1.85 -7.88
CA MET A 358 -6.95 -1.70 -8.46
C MET A 358 -6.97 -0.75 -9.67
N TYR A 359 -7.91 -0.93 -10.60
CA TYR A 359 -8.02 -0.04 -11.75
C TYR A 359 -8.30 1.40 -11.37
N ARG A 360 -9.24 1.63 -10.44
CA ARG A 360 -9.56 2.98 -9.97
C ARG A 360 -8.36 3.63 -9.28
N LEU A 361 -7.63 2.88 -8.47
CA LEU A 361 -6.38 3.34 -7.86
C LEU A 361 -5.34 3.75 -8.91
N LEU A 362 -5.17 3.00 -10.01
CA LEU A 362 -4.27 3.38 -11.09
C LEU A 362 -4.70 4.66 -11.81
N LEU A 363 -6.00 4.89 -11.99
CA LEU A 363 -6.53 6.14 -12.54
C LEU A 363 -6.29 7.32 -11.60
N VAL A 364 -6.44 7.13 -10.28
CA VAL A 364 -6.04 8.15 -9.28
C VAL A 364 -4.54 8.45 -9.42
N ASN A 365 -3.69 7.42 -9.52
CA ASN A 365 -2.25 7.61 -9.69
C ASN A 365 -1.92 8.45 -10.92
N LEU A 366 -2.60 8.18 -12.05
CA LEU A 366 -2.45 8.96 -13.27
C LEU A 366 -2.86 10.43 -13.10
N ALA A 367 -4.00 10.68 -12.46
CA ALA A 367 -4.47 12.03 -12.19
C ALA A 367 -3.45 12.80 -11.35
N LEU A 368 -2.96 12.20 -10.26
CA LEU A 368 -1.95 12.79 -9.38
C LEU A 368 -0.62 13.02 -10.10
N TYR A 369 -0.19 12.09 -10.95
CA TYR A 369 1.01 12.27 -11.77
C TYR A 369 0.87 13.47 -12.73
N CYS A 370 -0.25 13.56 -13.45
CA CYS A 370 -0.48 14.66 -14.40
C CYS A 370 -0.55 16.01 -13.69
N MET A 371 -1.16 16.06 -12.49
CA MET A 371 -1.12 17.23 -11.62
C MET A 371 0.31 17.65 -11.30
N ALA A 372 1.13 16.72 -10.79
CA ALA A 372 2.51 17.01 -10.41
C ALA A 372 3.35 17.51 -11.60
N VAL A 373 3.16 16.93 -12.80
CA VAL A 373 3.84 17.40 -14.02
C VAL A 373 3.40 18.83 -14.37
N GLN A 374 2.11 19.14 -14.32
CA GLN A 374 1.61 20.49 -14.60
C GLN A 374 2.13 21.52 -13.60
N GLU A 375 2.17 21.19 -12.31
CA GLU A 375 2.72 22.06 -11.28
C GLU A 375 4.22 22.33 -11.50
N ASN A 376 4.99 21.31 -11.90
CA ASN A 376 6.40 21.47 -12.24
C ASN A 376 6.62 22.34 -13.48
N VAL A 377 5.77 22.22 -14.51
CA VAL A 377 5.83 23.06 -15.71
C VAL A 377 5.44 24.50 -15.39
N ALA A 378 4.39 24.71 -14.58
CA ALA A 378 3.96 26.03 -14.13
C ALA A 378 5.05 26.72 -13.28
N ALA A 379 5.73 25.98 -12.40
CA ALA A 379 6.85 26.52 -11.61
C ALA A 379 8.05 26.94 -12.46
N ARG A 380 8.28 26.28 -13.60
CA ARG A 380 9.39 26.58 -14.52
C ARG A 380 9.06 27.68 -15.54
N SER A 381 7.79 27.89 -15.85
CA SER A 381 7.34 28.87 -16.84
C SER A 381 6.82 30.13 -16.14
N SER A 382 7.73 31.05 -15.81
CA SER A 382 7.45 32.33 -15.13
C SER A 382 6.61 33.35 -15.94
N GLY A 383 5.81 32.90 -16.91
CA GLY A 383 4.99 33.78 -17.74
C GLY A 383 4.06 33.12 -18.76
N GLN A 384 3.96 31.77 -18.82
CA GLN A 384 2.99 31.12 -19.70
C GLN A 384 1.64 30.96 -19.01
N LYS A 385 0.59 31.31 -19.76
CA LYS A 385 -0.82 31.13 -19.41
C LYS A 385 -1.04 29.72 -18.86
N ALA A 386 -1.58 29.63 -17.64
CA ALA A 386 -1.91 28.37 -16.98
C ALA A 386 -2.57 27.40 -17.99
N MET A 387 -2.01 26.20 -18.11
CA MET A 387 -2.61 25.15 -18.94
C MET A 387 -4.06 24.88 -18.47
N PRO A 388 -4.99 24.51 -19.37
CA PRO A 388 -6.37 24.24 -18.99
C PRO A 388 -6.44 23.17 -17.89
N GLU A 389 -6.87 23.60 -16.71
CA GLU A 389 -6.67 22.94 -15.42
C GLU A 389 -7.69 21.83 -15.09
N GLN A 390 -8.39 21.25 -16.07
CA GLN A 390 -9.68 20.58 -15.78
C GLN A 390 -9.64 19.05 -15.78
N HIS A 391 -8.91 18.38 -16.68
CA HIS A 391 -9.16 16.95 -16.92
C HIS A 391 -8.77 16.02 -15.76
N HIS A 392 -7.63 16.26 -15.09
CA HIS A 392 -7.21 15.44 -13.96
C HIS A 392 -8.07 15.70 -12.71
N ARG A 393 -8.55 16.94 -12.51
CA ARG A 393 -9.49 17.28 -11.42
C ARG A 393 -10.85 16.65 -11.66
N LEU A 394 -11.36 16.72 -12.89
CA LEU A 394 -12.57 16.04 -13.32
C LEU A 394 -12.44 14.52 -13.11
N LEU A 395 -11.30 13.93 -13.46
CA LEU A 395 -11.05 12.51 -13.21
C LEU A 395 -11.12 12.16 -11.71
N LEU A 396 -10.50 12.96 -10.84
CA LEU A 396 -10.59 12.77 -9.38
C LEU A 396 -12.02 12.97 -8.86
N GLN A 397 -12.78 13.91 -9.45
CA GLN A 397 -14.18 14.17 -9.12
C GLN A 397 -15.08 12.99 -9.51
N GLU A 398 -14.95 12.47 -10.73
CA GLU A 398 -15.68 11.28 -11.21
C GLU A 398 -15.33 10.02 -10.40
N LEU A 399 -14.09 9.94 -9.90
CA LEU A 399 -13.66 8.89 -8.98
C LEU A 399 -14.16 9.11 -7.54
N GLY A 400 -14.71 10.28 -7.21
CA GLY A 400 -15.21 10.62 -5.87
C GLY A 400 -14.09 10.85 -4.85
N VAL A 401 -12.92 11.29 -5.31
CA VAL A 401 -11.71 11.51 -4.49
C VAL A 401 -11.11 12.90 -4.75
N GLU A 402 -11.94 13.87 -5.12
CA GLU A 402 -11.56 15.25 -5.46
C GLU A 402 -10.77 15.96 -4.33
N TRP A 403 -11.03 15.61 -3.07
CA TRP A 403 -10.31 16.16 -1.91
C TRP A 403 -8.79 15.98 -2.04
N LEU A 404 -8.32 14.93 -2.73
CA LEU A 404 -6.89 14.71 -3.00
C LEU A 404 -6.27 15.84 -3.82
N ALA A 405 -7.04 16.54 -4.67
CA ALA A 405 -6.52 17.67 -5.44
C ALA A 405 -6.07 18.83 -4.55
N HIS A 406 -6.63 18.94 -3.35
CA HIS A 406 -6.38 20.03 -2.40
C HIS A 406 -5.61 19.58 -1.16
N SER A 407 -5.34 18.29 -1.00
CA SER A 407 -4.69 17.74 0.18
C SER A 407 -3.17 17.80 0.11
N GLU A 408 -2.52 18.02 1.25
CA GLU A 408 -1.07 17.87 1.41
C GLU A 408 -0.60 16.41 1.28
N VAL A 409 -1.51 15.44 1.49
CA VAL A 409 -1.21 14.00 1.34
C VAL A 409 -0.72 13.71 -0.08
N ARG A 410 -1.23 14.42 -1.11
CA ARG A 410 -0.82 14.23 -2.51
C ARG A 410 0.67 14.50 -2.75
N LYS A 411 1.32 15.36 -1.95
CA LYS A 411 2.75 15.66 -2.09
C LYS A 411 3.64 14.46 -1.77
N HIS A 412 3.08 13.44 -1.13
CA HIS A 412 3.77 12.18 -0.84
C HIS A 412 3.70 11.18 -2.01
N ALA A 413 2.90 11.45 -3.06
CA ALA A 413 2.90 10.63 -4.27
C ALA A 413 4.16 10.90 -5.09
N SER A 414 4.92 9.86 -5.41
CA SER A 414 6.06 9.97 -6.32
C SER A 414 5.55 10.07 -7.77
N ALA A 415 6.02 11.09 -8.50
CA ALA A 415 5.65 11.25 -9.90
C ALA A 415 6.54 10.36 -10.79
N SER A 416 6.15 9.11 -11.01
CA SER A 416 6.88 8.20 -11.91
C SER A 416 6.22 8.07 -13.29
N VAL A 417 7.04 8.19 -14.34
CA VAL A 417 6.66 7.95 -15.76
C VAL A 417 6.14 6.53 -15.98
N THR A 418 6.59 5.56 -15.18
CA THR A 418 6.09 4.16 -15.24
C THR A 418 4.60 4.07 -14.95
N GLY A 419 4.05 5.02 -14.19
CA GLY A 419 2.61 5.12 -13.88
C GLY A 419 1.73 5.33 -15.11
N ILE A 420 2.22 6.01 -16.15
CA ILE A 420 1.45 6.31 -17.36
C ILE A 420 1.11 5.03 -18.12
N ALA A 421 2.09 4.13 -18.29
CA ALA A 421 1.89 2.88 -19.02
C ALA A 421 0.87 1.97 -18.31
N ALA A 422 0.99 1.82 -16.99
CA ALA A 422 0.03 1.05 -16.20
C ALA A 422 -1.38 1.64 -16.26
N ALA A 423 -1.51 2.96 -16.18
CA ALA A 423 -2.80 3.64 -16.26
C ALA A 423 -3.44 3.57 -17.65
N ALA A 424 -2.66 3.65 -18.73
CA ALA A 424 -3.15 3.47 -20.09
C ALA A 424 -3.74 2.06 -20.31
N VAL A 425 -3.09 1.04 -19.75
CA VAL A 425 -3.62 -0.34 -19.79
C VAL A 425 -4.89 -0.47 -18.95
N ALA A 426 -4.91 0.10 -17.74
CA ALA A 426 -6.11 0.13 -16.89
C ALA A 426 -7.30 0.79 -17.60
N LEU A 427 -7.06 1.90 -18.29
CA LEU A 427 -8.09 2.59 -19.06
C LEU A 427 -8.59 1.75 -20.23
N ARG A 428 -7.67 1.14 -21.01
CA ARG A 428 -8.04 0.23 -22.10
C ARG A 428 -8.92 -0.92 -21.61
N HIS A 429 -8.61 -1.47 -20.44
CA HIS A 429 -9.44 -2.52 -19.83
C HIS A 429 -10.84 -2.01 -19.49
N HIS A 430 -10.95 -0.82 -18.89
CA HIS A 430 -12.25 -0.21 -18.57
C HIS A 430 -13.10 0.02 -19.81
N MET A 431 -12.53 0.61 -20.87
CA MET A 431 -13.25 0.84 -22.12
C MET A 431 -13.73 -0.48 -22.75
N ASN A 432 -12.90 -1.52 -22.74
CA ASN A 432 -13.29 -2.84 -23.22
C ASN A 432 -14.41 -3.46 -22.38
N ALA A 433 -14.36 -3.31 -21.05
CA ALA A 433 -15.37 -3.81 -20.14
C ALA A 433 -16.70 -3.05 -20.29
N ALA A 434 -16.66 -1.72 -20.42
CA ALA A 434 -17.83 -0.89 -20.67
C ALA A 434 -18.46 -1.19 -22.03
N ALA A 435 -17.65 -1.36 -23.08
CA ALA A 435 -18.13 -1.80 -24.39
C ALA A 435 -18.79 -3.18 -24.33
N ALA A 436 -18.20 -4.13 -23.59
CA ALA A 436 -18.80 -5.45 -23.39
C ALA A 436 -20.13 -5.38 -22.61
N ALA A 437 -20.21 -4.55 -21.58
CA ALA A 437 -21.43 -4.33 -20.80
C ALA A 437 -22.54 -3.70 -21.66
N ALA A 438 -22.20 -2.71 -22.49
CA ALA A 438 -23.14 -2.08 -23.42
C ALA A 438 -23.65 -3.09 -24.47
N ALA A 439 -22.77 -3.95 -25.00
CA ALA A 439 -23.16 -5.01 -25.93
C ALA A 439 -24.09 -6.04 -25.28
N ALA A 440 -23.83 -6.42 -24.02
CA ALA A 440 -24.69 -7.31 -23.25
C ALA A 440 -26.07 -6.68 -22.97
N ALA A 441 -26.11 -5.40 -22.58
CA ALA A 441 -27.37 -4.67 -22.38
C ALA A 441 -28.18 -4.55 -23.68
N ALA A 442 -27.52 -4.29 -24.81
CA ALA A 442 -28.16 -4.26 -26.12
C ALA A 442 -28.69 -5.63 -26.56
N ALA A 443 -27.96 -6.72 -26.26
CA ALA A 443 -28.43 -8.08 -26.51
C ALA A 443 -29.64 -8.44 -25.64
N ALA A 444 -29.63 -8.06 -24.36
CA ALA A 444 -30.77 -8.25 -23.46
C ALA A 444 -32.00 -7.46 -23.91
N ALA A 445 -31.84 -6.20 -24.34
CA ALA A 445 -32.93 -5.39 -24.89
C ALA A 445 -33.55 -6.03 -26.15
N ARG A 446 -32.72 -6.58 -27.04
CA ARG A 446 -33.19 -7.29 -28.25
C ARG A 446 -33.91 -8.61 -27.94
N ALA A 447 -33.58 -9.27 -26.83
CA ALA A 447 -34.28 -10.48 -26.39
C ALA A 447 -35.69 -10.19 -25.86
N VAL A 448 -35.94 -8.99 -25.33
CA VAL A 448 -37.26 -8.54 -24.85
C VAL A 448 -38.19 -8.19 -26.01
N ASP A 449 -37.66 -7.64 -27.12
CA ASP A 449 -38.44 -7.32 -28.32
C ASP A 449 -38.73 -8.53 -29.23
N GLY A 450 -38.16 -9.71 -28.92
CA GLY A 450 -38.29 -10.93 -29.73
C GLY A 450 -39.41 -11.89 -29.35
N SER A 451 -40.20 -11.60 -28.30
CA SER A 451 -41.26 -12.51 -27.84
C SER A 451 -42.65 -12.03 -28.25
N SER A 452 -43.06 -12.43 -29.46
CA SER A 452 -44.48 -12.43 -29.87
C SER A 452 -44.84 -13.75 -30.54
N SER A 453 -45.89 -14.39 -30.02
CA SER A 453 -46.58 -15.65 -30.41
C SER A 453 -46.12 -16.91 -29.64
N SER A 454 -46.94 -17.77 -29.01
CA SER A 454 -48.38 -17.84 -28.73
C SER A 454 -48.71 -19.02 -27.77
N SER A 455 -49.63 -18.80 -26.82
CA SER A 455 -50.58 -19.73 -26.13
C SER A 455 -50.11 -21.02 -25.42
N SER A 456 -50.26 -21.10 -24.08
CA SER A 456 -51.31 -21.89 -23.36
C SER A 456 -50.93 -22.25 -21.90
N SER A 457 -51.75 -21.73 -20.97
CA SER A 457 -52.21 -22.29 -19.67
C SER A 457 -51.28 -22.75 -18.53
N THR A 458 -51.69 -22.32 -17.33
CA THR A 458 -51.52 -22.85 -15.95
C THR A 458 -50.26 -22.51 -15.12
N SER A 459 -50.40 -21.39 -14.38
CA SER A 459 -50.14 -21.19 -12.93
C SER A 459 -49.08 -22.04 -12.21
N VAL A 460 -47.98 -21.40 -11.76
CA VAL A 460 -47.39 -21.59 -10.41
C VAL A 460 -46.66 -20.32 -9.97
N LEU A 461 -46.87 -19.93 -8.71
CA LEU A 461 -46.28 -18.79 -7.99
C LEU A 461 -44.78 -18.97 -7.71
N SER A 462 -43.96 -17.92 -7.89
CA SER A 462 -42.91 -17.49 -6.94
C SER A 462 -42.21 -16.19 -7.37
N PRO A 463 -41.73 -15.37 -6.41
CA PRO A 463 -41.28 -14.01 -6.66
C PRO A 463 -39.78 -13.96 -7.00
N SER A 464 -39.40 -13.15 -7.98
CA SER A 464 -38.01 -12.74 -8.18
C SER A 464 -38.02 -11.36 -8.81
N SER A 465 -37.81 -10.34 -7.97
CA SER A 465 -37.56 -8.97 -8.41
C SER A 465 -36.06 -8.82 -8.71
N PRO A 466 -35.63 -8.55 -9.96
CA PRO A 466 -34.39 -7.85 -10.17
C PRO A 466 -34.67 -6.35 -10.05
N THR A 467 -34.03 -5.76 -9.05
CA THR A 467 -33.82 -4.32 -8.92
C THR A 467 -33.31 -3.73 -10.23
N ALA A 468 -34.00 -2.71 -10.74
CA ALA A 468 -33.56 -1.88 -11.82
C ALA A 468 -32.20 -1.24 -11.47
N SER A 469 -31.14 -1.74 -12.10
CA SER A 469 -29.84 -1.09 -12.17
C SER A 469 -29.93 0.06 -13.18
N GLY A 470 -30.37 1.22 -12.72
CA GLY A 470 -30.14 2.48 -13.42
C GLY A 470 -28.65 2.82 -13.32
N GLY A 471 -27.86 2.40 -14.31
CA GLY A 471 -26.43 2.66 -14.37
C GLY A 471 -25.94 2.65 -15.81
N SER A 472 -26.13 3.76 -16.54
CA SER A 472 -25.61 3.87 -17.92
C SER A 472 -25.11 5.26 -18.31
N SER A 473 -25.02 6.23 -17.39
CA SER A 473 -24.54 7.59 -17.71
C SER A 473 -23.16 7.95 -17.14
N SER A 474 -22.62 7.18 -16.21
CA SER A 474 -21.41 7.56 -15.45
C SER A 474 -20.10 7.02 -16.05
N CYS A 475 -20.16 5.99 -16.90
CA CYS A 475 -18.95 5.37 -17.46
C CYS A 475 -18.28 6.24 -18.53
N SER A 476 -19.09 6.92 -19.36
CA SER A 476 -18.58 7.75 -20.47
C SER A 476 -17.77 8.96 -19.97
N ALA A 477 -18.20 9.60 -18.88
CA ALA A 477 -17.52 10.78 -18.33
C ALA A 477 -16.15 10.42 -17.71
N LEU A 478 -16.07 9.29 -16.99
CA LEU A 478 -14.82 8.80 -16.41
C LEU A 478 -13.81 8.42 -17.51
N GLU A 479 -14.26 7.72 -18.54
CA GLU A 479 -13.42 7.30 -19.67
C GLU A 479 -12.91 8.49 -20.48
N GLU A 480 -13.78 9.46 -20.75
CA GLU A 480 -13.41 10.71 -21.41
C GLU A 480 -12.38 11.50 -20.60
N ALA A 481 -12.60 11.69 -19.30
CA ALA A 481 -11.66 12.38 -18.42
C ALA A 481 -10.30 11.67 -18.34
N ALA A 482 -10.28 10.33 -18.31
CA ALA A 482 -9.06 9.54 -18.30
C ALA A 482 -8.30 9.59 -19.63
N MET A 483 -9.00 9.49 -20.78
CA MET A 483 -8.39 9.63 -22.10
C MET A 483 -7.77 11.02 -22.29
N LEU A 484 -8.51 12.08 -21.91
CA LEU A 484 -8.00 13.44 -21.95
C LEU A 484 -6.81 13.62 -21.01
N THR A 485 -6.80 12.97 -19.85
CA THR A 485 -5.65 13.02 -18.94
C THR A 485 -4.42 12.33 -19.53
N LEU A 486 -4.57 11.23 -20.27
CA LEU A 486 -3.45 10.53 -20.93
C LEU A 486 -2.86 11.29 -22.14
N SER A 487 -3.65 12.10 -22.84
CA SER A 487 -3.17 12.83 -24.02
C SER A 487 -2.27 14.03 -23.68
N HIS A 488 -2.28 14.52 -22.44
CA HIS A 488 -1.51 15.69 -22.00
C HIS A 488 -0.03 15.42 -21.65
N PRO A 489 0.36 14.37 -20.90
CA PRO A 489 1.77 14.15 -20.56
C PRO A 489 2.65 13.86 -21.78
N ALA A 490 2.10 13.27 -22.86
CA ALA A 490 2.82 13.04 -24.11
C ALA A 490 3.23 14.33 -24.84
N ALA A 491 2.54 15.45 -24.58
CA ALA A 491 2.87 16.76 -25.14
C ALA A 491 3.88 17.55 -24.29
N ALA A 492 4.00 17.25 -22.99
CA ALA A 492 4.89 17.95 -22.05
C ALA A 492 6.25 17.26 -21.85
N ALA A 493 6.39 15.99 -22.26
CA ALA A 493 7.65 15.23 -22.20
C ALA A 493 8.51 15.35 -23.49
N ARG A 494 8.06 16.16 -24.46
CA ARG A 494 8.86 16.64 -25.60
C ARG A 494 9.30 18.06 -25.32
#